data_AF-A0A124FKN2-F1
#
_entry.id   AF-A0A124FKN2-F1
#
_cell.length_a   1.000
_cell.length_b   1.000
_cell.length_c   1.000
_cell.angle_alpha   90.00
_cell.angle_beta   90.00
_cell.angle_gamma   90.00
#
_symmetry.space_group_name_H-M   'P 1'
#
loop_
_entity.id
_entity.type
_entity.pdbx_description
1 polymer ?
#
loop_
_entity_poly.entity_id
_entity_poly.type
_entity_poly.pdbx_seq_one_letter_code
_entity_poly.pdbx_strand_id
1 'polypeptide(L)' 'MKCPICHKHVKLKNNPYRPFCSKECKLADLYNWLKEEYKIREEKEWLEKPLPQEESSGDKKE' A
#
# COMPACT_ATOMS: atom_id res chain seq x y z
N MET A 1 18.92 3.44 4.16
CA MET A 1 17.45 3.59 3.98
C MET A 1 17.00 4.91 4.62
N LYS A 2 15.94 5.54 4.10
CA LYS A 2 15.36 6.77 4.69
C LYS A 2 14.14 6.42 5.53
N CYS A 3 13.92 7.15 6.63
CA CYS A 3 12.74 6.99 7.47
C CYS A 3 11.51 7.44 6.68
N PRO A 4 10.42 6.66 6.63
CA PRO A 4 9.23 7.03 5.84
C PRO A 4 8.46 8.23 6.40
N ILE A 5 8.70 8.64 7.64
CA ILE A 5 7.99 9.74 8.31
C ILE A 5 8.70 11.08 8.18
N CYS A 6 10.02 11.12 8.42
CA CYS A 6 10.78 12.37 8.44
C CYS A 6 11.93 12.41 7.42
N HIS A 7 12.09 11.35 6.62
CA HIS A 7 13.11 11.20 5.57
C HIS A 7 14.57 11.26 6.02
N LYS A 8 14.85 11.30 7.33
CA LYS A 8 16.21 11.20 7.89
C LYS A 8 16.80 9.81 7.66
N HIS A 9 18.13 9.72 7.69
CA HIS A 9 18.85 8.46 7.58
C HIS A 9 18.53 7.52 8.75
N VAL A 10 18.28 6.24 8.47
CA VAL A 10 17.96 5.22 9.47
C VAL A 10 19.20 4.41 9.78
N LYS A 11 19.62 4.39 11.04
CA LYS A 11 20.69 3.49 11.52
C LYS A 11 20.20 2.04 11.44
N LEU A 12 21.00 1.17 10.81
CA LEU A 12 20.69 -0.25 10.64
C LEU A 12 21.06 -1.10 11.88
N LYS A 13 22.20 -0.82 12.50
CA LYS A 13 22.66 -1.48 13.73
C LYS A 13 22.16 -0.74 14.96
N ASN A 14 21.83 -1.49 16.01
CA ASN A 14 21.40 -0.96 17.32
C ASN A 14 20.21 0.01 17.26
N ASN A 15 19.30 -0.20 16.29
CA ASN A 15 18.07 0.56 16.16
C ASN A 15 16.87 -0.41 16.21
N PRO A 16 16.11 -0.45 17.32
CA PRO A 16 14.93 -1.30 17.46
C PRO A 16 13.70 -0.74 16.75
N TYR A 17 13.75 0.50 16.26
CA TYR A 17 12.61 1.20 15.65
C TYR A 17 12.61 1.14 14.13
N ARG A 18 13.47 0.32 13.50
CA ARG A 18 13.48 0.18 12.04
C ARG A 18 12.08 -0.26 11.54
N PRO A 19 11.56 0.29 10.42
CA PRO A 19 12.22 1.15 9.41
C PRO A 19 12.31 2.64 9.77
N PHE A 20 11.93 3.05 10.97
CA PHE A 20 11.95 4.44 11.43
C PHE A 20 13.31 4.82 12.04
N CYS A 21 13.60 6.12 12.08
CA CYS A 21 14.83 6.62 12.71
C CYS A 21 14.75 6.67 14.24
N SER A 22 13.54 6.66 14.83
CA SER A 22 13.32 6.78 16.26
C SER A 22 11.92 6.30 16.69
N LYS A 23 11.70 6.22 18.01
CA LYS A 23 10.40 5.86 18.62
C LYS A 23 9.30 6.86 18.23
N GLU A 24 9.62 8.14 18.17
CA GLU A 24 8.68 9.21 17.82
C GLU A 24 8.13 9.01 16.41
N CYS A 25 9.01 8.69 15.44
CA CYS A 25 8.57 8.42 14.07
C CYS A 25 7.72 7.14 13.98
N LYS A 26 8.00 6.10 14.77
CA LYS A 26 7.15 4.90 14.84
C LYS A 26 5.74 5.25 15.34
N LEU A 27 5.64 6.08 16.38
CA LEU A 27 4.34 6.49 16.94
C LEU A 27 3.59 7.44 16.01
N ALA A 28 4.28 8.34 15.32
CA ALA A 28 3.69 9.22 14.32
C ALA A 28 3.09 8.43 13.15
N ASP A 29 3.78 7.38 12.68
CA ASP A 29 3.24 6.47 11.66
C ASP A 29 1.94 5.81 12.14
N LEU A 30 1.95 5.26 13.36
CA LEU A 30 0.76 4.66 13.95
C LEU A 30 -0.39 5.67 14.08
N TYR A 31 -0.10 6.91 14.44
CA TYR A 31 -1.09 7.97 14.52
C TYR A 31 -1.73 8.26 13.15
N ASN A 32 -0.92 8.33 12.08
CA ASN A 32 -1.43 8.51 10.71
C ASN A 32 -2.34 7.36 10.28
N TRP A 33 -2.01 6.12 10.68
CA TRP A 33 -2.89 4.97 10.47
C TRP A 33 -4.22 5.11 11.20
N LEU A 34 -4.18 5.47 12.49
CA LEU A 34 -5.40 5.68 13.29
C LEU A 34 -6.26 6.85 12.78
N LYS A 35 -5.67 7.78 12.05
CA LYS A 35 -6.34 8.93 11.42
C LYS A 35 -6.78 8.67 9.98
N GLU A 36 -6.54 7.48 9.44
CA GLU A 36 -6.87 7.13 8.06
C GLU A 36 -6.25 8.11 7.03
N GLU A 37 -5.05 8.61 7.33
CA GLU A 37 -4.33 9.58 6.48
C GLU A 37 -3.71 8.91 5.25
N TYR A 38 -3.42 7.61 5.33
CA TYR A 38 -2.89 6.83 4.21
C TYR A 38 -4.03 6.47 3.24
N LYS A 39 -3.99 7.06 2.04
CA LYS A 39 -5.01 6.87 1.01
C LYS A 39 -4.37 6.46 -0.30
N ILE A 40 -4.94 5.46 -0.96
CA ILE A 40 -4.60 5.10 -2.33
C ILE A 40 -5.59 5.82 -3.23
N ARG A 41 -5.10 6.53 -4.23
CA ARG A 41 -5.97 7.10 -5.26
C ARG A 41 -6.45 5.97 -6.16
N GLU A 42 -7.76 5.81 -6.28
CA GLU A 42 -8.32 4.91 -7.29
C GLU A 42 -8.16 5.52 -8.67
N GLU A 43 -7.50 4.79 -9.56
CA GLU A 43 -7.60 5.03 -10.99
C GLU A 43 -8.90 4.37 -11.47
N LYS A 44 -9.86 5.18 -11.93
CA LYS A 44 -11.21 4.72 -12.33
C LYS A 44 -11.21 3.70 -13.48
N GLU A 45 -10.06 3.49 -14.12
CA GLU A 45 -9.91 2.65 -15.30
C GLU A 45 -10.38 1.19 -15.09
N TRP A 46 -10.27 0.66 -13.88
CA TRP A 46 -10.70 -0.71 -13.55
C TRP A 46 -12.22 -0.89 -13.43
N LEU A 47 -12.96 0.19 -13.17
CA LEU A 47 -14.43 0.16 -13.06
C LEU A 47 -15.12 0.32 -14.42
N GLU A 48 -14.42 0.91 -15.39
CA GLU A 48 -14.96 1.23 -16.72
C GLU A 48 -14.67 0.14 -17.76
N LYS A 49 -13.74 -0.77 -17.49
CA LYS A 49 -13.49 -1.92 -18.35
C LYS A 49 -14.61 -2.96 -18.18
N PRO A 50 -15.32 -3.33 -19.26
CA PRO A 50 -16.31 -4.40 -19.20
C PRO A 50 -15.64 -5.67 -18.65
N LEU A 51 -16.33 -6.37 -17.75
CA LEU A 51 -15.87 -7.67 -17.29
C LEU A 51 -15.65 -8.59 -18.49
N PRO A 52 -14.56 -9.37 -18.54
CA PRO A 52 -14.37 -10.37 -19.58
C PRO A 52 -15.59 -11.28 -19.63
N GLN A 53 -16.22 -11.38 -20.81
CA GLN A 53 -17.36 -12.28 -20.99
C GLN A 53 -16.87 -13.71 -20.77
N GLU A 54 -17.50 -14.44 -19.85
CA GLU A 54 -17.32 -15.89 -19.75
C GLU A 54 -17.75 -16.51 -21.08
N GLU A 55 -16.79 -16.94 -21.89
CA GLU A 55 -17.09 -17.78 -23.04
C GLU A 55 -17.62 -19.11 -22.53
N SER A 56 -18.95 -19.23 -22.43
CA SER A 56 -19.59 -20.53 -22.35
C SER A 56 -19.24 -21.27 -23.64
N SER A 57 -18.32 -22.22 -23.53
CA SER A 57 -18.01 -23.21 -24.56
C SER A 57 -19.27 -24.02 -24.85
N GLY A 58 -20.12 -23.51 -25.74
CA GLY A 58 -21.23 -24.24 -26.34
C GLY A 58 -20.66 -25.16 -27.40
N ASP A 59 -20.51 -26.43 -27.02
CA ASP A 59 -20.24 -27.57 -27.89
C ASP A 59 -21.23 -27.53 -29.08
N LYS A 60 -20.70 -27.27 -30.29
CA LYS A 60 -21.48 -27.25 -31.52
C LYS A 60 -21.82 -28.69 -31.91
N LYS A 61 -23.10 -29.01 -31.82
CA LYS A 61 -23.69 -30.24 -32.34
C LYS A 61 -23.74 -30.17 -33.87
N GLU A 62 -23.05 -31.08 -34.55
CA GLU A 62 -23.35 -31.51 -35.92
C GLU A 62 -23.16 -33.03 -36.04
#